data_AF-A0A7C3WG14-F1
#
_entry.id   AF-A0A7C3WG14-F1
#
_cell.length_a   1.000
_cell.length_b   1.000
_cell.length_c   1.000
_cell.angle_alpha   90.00
_cell.angle_beta   90.00
_cell.angle_gamma   90.00
#
_symmetry.space_group_name_H-M   'P 1'
#
loop_
_entity.id
_entity.type
_entity.pdbx_description
1 polymer ?
#
loop_
_entity_poly.entity_id
_entity_poly.type
_entity_poly.pdbx_seq_one_letter_code
_entity_poly.pdbx_strand_id
1 'polypeptide(L)'
;MGYLETLVLLASFCEKAVLMGKTILRSLPKLTEREKQILIGAKDGCYLLVDFGRLAILHSQEREFGSPDQPEEAALYLDALERLCHRGLIRHIQGNHFQLTGRGYLLAKQLRRRTG
;
A
#
# COMPACT_ATOMS: atom_id res chain seq x y z
N MET A 1 35.54 27.73 -9.07
CA MET A 1 34.41 27.80 -10.03
C MET A 1 33.71 26.45 -10.19
N GLY A 2 34.40 25.33 -10.47
CA GLY A 2 33.74 24.04 -10.75
C GLY A 2 32.91 23.36 -9.63
N TYR A 3 33.18 23.64 -8.35
CA TYR A 3 32.40 23.05 -7.24
C TYR A 3 30.96 23.57 -7.15
N LEU A 4 30.75 24.85 -7.48
CA LEU A 4 29.42 25.47 -7.50
C LEU A 4 28.57 24.92 -8.64
N GLU A 5 29.16 24.74 -9.82
CA GLU A 5 28.50 24.12 -10.98
C GLU A 5 28.08 22.68 -10.68
N THR A 6 28.95 21.92 -10.00
CA THR A 6 28.66 20.52 -9.61
C THR A 6 27.49 20.44 -8.62
N LEU A 7 27.43 21.35 -7.64
CA LEU A 7 26.32 21.40 -6.67
C LEU A 7 24.98 21.78 -7.32
N VAL A 8 25.00 22.72 -8.26
CA VAL A 8 23.80 23.13 -9.02
C VAL A 8 23.29 21.97 -9.89
N LEU A 9 24.19 21.23 -10.54
CA LEU A 9 23.84 20.03 -11.30
C LEU A 9 23.21 18.95 -10.41
N LEU A 10 23.78 18.71 -9.23
CA LEU A 10 23.25 17.73 -8.28
C LEU A 10 21.85 18.11 -7.80
N ALA A 11 21.63 19.38 -7.45
CA ALA A 11 20.33 19.89 -7.04
C ALA A 11 19.29 19.74 -8.17
N SER A 12 19.66 20.06 -9.41
CA SER A 12 18.78 19.88 -10.58
C SER A 12 18.43 18.41 -10.83
N PHE A 13 19.38 17.49 -10.65
CA PHE A 13 19.10 16.05 -10.75
C PHE A 13 18.16 15.56 -9.66
N CYS A 14 18.35 16.00 -8.42
CA CYS A 14 17.45 15.68 -7.32
C CYS A 14 16.03 16.19 -7.58
N GLU A 15 15.90 17.43 -8.08
CA GLU A 15 14.61 18.02 -8.40
C GLU A 15 13.91 17.26 -9.54
N LYS A 16 14.63 16.93 -10.62
CA LYS A 16 14.11 16.10 -11.72
C LYS A 16 13.72 14.70 -11.26
N ALA A 17 14.50 14.07 -10.39
CA ALA A 17 14.19 12.76 -9.82
C ALA A 17 12.91 12.81 -8.98
N VAL A 18 12.72 13.86 -8.17
CA VAL A 18 11.48 14.08 -7.41
C VAL A 18 10.30 14.31 -8.36
N LEU A 19 10.49 15.04 -9.45
CA LEU A 19 9.44 15.34 -10.44
C LEU A 19 9.04 14.11 -11.26
N MET A 20 10.01 13.31 -11.70
CA MET A 20 9.76 12.01 -12.32
C MET A 20 9.09 11.05 -11.34
N GLY A 21 9.56 10.99 -10.09
CA GLY A 21 8.91 10.23 -9.03
C GLY A 21 7.45 10.64 -8.83
N LYS A 22 7.15 11.94 -8.77
CA LYS A 22 5.77 12.47 -8.70
C LYS A 22 4.93 12.10 -9.92
N THR A 23 5.52 12.11 -11.12
CA THR A 23 4.83 11.76 -12.38
C THR A 23 4.52 10.27 -12.44
N ILE A 24 5.48 9.41 -12.08
CA ILE A 24 5.30 7.96 -11.97
C ILE A 24 4.27 7.62 -10.87
N LEU A 25 4.28 8.35 -9.76
CA LEU A 25 3.27 8.23 -8.69
C LEU A 25 1.88 8.72 -9.12
N ARG A 26 1.78 9.62 -10.11
CA ARG A 26 0.51 10.08 -10.70
C ARG A 26 -0.04 9.06 -11.70
N SER A 27 0.82 8.35 -12.43
CA SER A 27 0.44 7.13 -13.15
C SER A 27 0.34 5.96 -12.17
N LEU A 28 -0.59 6.03 -11.22
CA LEU A 28 -0.89 4.91 -10.33
C LEU A 28 -1.21 3.69 -11.21
N PRO A 29 -0.39 2.62 -11.21
CA PRO A 29 -0.79 1.37 -11.84
C PRO A 29 -2.15 0.97 -11.26
N LYS A 30 -3.09 0.61 -12.15
CA LYS A 30 -4.46 0.25 -11.77
C LYS A 30 -4.40 -0.71 -10.59
N LEU A 31 -5.06 -0.35 -9.49
CA LEU A 31 -5.17 -1.23 -8.32
C LEU A 31 -5.80 -2.55 -8.78
N THR A 32 -5.24 -3.67 -8.34
CA THR A 32 -5.87 -4.98 -8.54
C THR A 32 -7.16 -5.06 -7.72
N GLU A 33 -8.04 -6.01 -8.04
CA GLU A 33 -9.28 -6.18 -7.27
C GLU A 33 -9.00 -6.50 -5.79
N ARG A 34 -7.99 -7.32 -5.50
CA ARG A 34 -7.56 -7.62 -4.12
C ARG A 34 -7.05 -6.38 -3.39
N GLU A 35 -6.24 -5.55 -4.05
CA GLU A 35 -5.77 -4.29 -3.47
C GLU A 35 -6.95 -3.35 -3.14
N LYS A 36 -7.95 -3.27 -4.03
CA LYS A 36 -9.19 -2.50 -3.77
C LYS A 36 -9.97 -3.08 -2.60
N GLN A 37 -10.14 -4.40 -2.54
CA GLN A 37 -10.86 -5.08 -1.47
C GLN A 37 -10.22 -4.83 -0.12
N ILE A 38 -8.88 -4.92 -0.02
CA ILE A 38 -8.13 -4.58 1.20
C ILE A 38 -8.42 -3.13 1.62
N LEU A 39 -8.21 -2.17 0.71
CA LEU A 39 -8.43 -0.74 0.99
C LEU A 39 -9.87 -0.43 1.41
N ILE A 40 -10.86 -1.02 0.74
CA ILE A 40 -12.28 -0.82 1.04
C ILE A 40 -12.65 -1.49 2.37
N GLY A 41 -12.09 -2.66 2.66
CA GLY A 41 -12.45 -3.49 3.80
C GLY A 41 -12.02 -2.92 5.16
N ALA A 42 -11.00 -2.07 5.23
CA ALA A 42 -10.56 -1.49 6.51
C ALA A 42 -11.35 -0.24 6.91
N LYS A 43 -12.45 -0.45 7.66
CA LYS A 43 -13.32 0.63 8.14
C LYS A 43 -12.58 1.61 9.06
N ASP A 44 -11.86 1.10 10.04
CA ASP A 44 -10.97 1.86 10.93
C ASP A 44 -9.59 2.11 10.32
N GLY A 45 -9.25 1.45 9.22
CA GLY A 45 -7.97 1.52 8.55
C GLY A 45 -6.85 0.75 9.23
N CYS A 46 -7.17 -0.17 10.15
CA CYS A 46 -6.21 -1.04 10.82
C CYS A 46 -6.26 -2.45 10.25
N TYR A 47 -5.12 -3.12 10.21
CA TYR A 47 -5.03 -4.52 9.82
C TYR A 47 -4.12 -5.30 10.76
N LEU A 48 -4.38 -6.60 10.87
CA LEU A 48 -3.60 -7.55 11.63
C LEU A 48 -3.29 -8.77 10.76
N LEU A 49 -2.04 -9.21 10.74
CA LEU A 49 -1.68 -10.54 10.23
C LEU A 49 -1.86 -11.59 11.35
N VAL A 50 -2.75 -12.54 11.13
CA VAL A 50 -2.97 -13.68 12.04
C VAL A 50 -2.22 -14.88 11.49
N ASP A 51 -1.37 -15.46 12.33
CA ASP A 51 -0.52 -16.60 11.99
C ASP A 51 -1.27 -17.92 12.27
N PHE A 52 -1.31 -18.79 11.26
CA PHE A 52 -1.87 -20.15 11.29
C PHE A 52 -0.75 -21.22 11.16
N GLY A 53 0.48 -20.87 11.55
CA GLY A 53 1.67 -21.71 11.61
C GLY A 53 2.38 -21.89 10.27
N ARG A 54 1.63 -22.18 9.19
CA ARG A 54 2.19 -22.33 7.82
C ARG A 54 1.75 -21.23 6.85
N LEU A 55 0.86 -20.36 7.30
CA LEU A 55 0.22 -19.31 6.53
C LEU A 55 -0.14 -18.16 7.44
N ALA A 56 -0.07 -16.93 6.94
CA ALA A 56 -0.64 -15.77 7.60
C ALA A 56 -1.87 -15.28 6.81
N ILE A 57 -2.91 -14.84 7.52
CA ILE A 57 -4.09 -14.25 6.91
C ILE A 57 -4.18 -12.80 7.35
N LEU A 58 -4.58 -11.94 6.42
CA LEU A 58 -4.83 -10.54 6.72
C LEU A 58 -6.26 -10.38 7.25
N HIS A 59 -6.36 -9.77 8.43
CA HIS A 59 -7.60 -9.44 9.09
C HIS A 59 -7.76 -7.92 9.19
N SER A 60 -9.00 -7.47 9.08
CA SER A 60 -9.41 -6.11 9.38
C SER A 60 -10.78 -6.14 10.04
N GLN A 61 -10.82 -5.95 11.36
CA GLN A 61 -12.03 -6.06 12.16
C GLN A 61 -12.76 -7.39 11.89
N GLU A 62 -13.96 -7.34 11.29
CA GLU A 62 -14.82 -8.49 10.98
C GLU A 62 -14.52 -9.12 9.61
N ARG A 63 -13.50 -8.63 8.90
CA ARG A 63 -13.19 -9.10 7.54
C ARG A 63 -11.86 -9.83 7.50
N GLU A 64 -11.92 -11.03 6.94
CA GLU A 64 -10.78 -11.87 6.61
C GLU A 64 -10.51 -11.77 5.10
N PHE A 65 -9.24 -11.72 4.72
CA PHE A 65 -8.81 -11.64 3.34
C PHE A 65 -8.08 -12.93 2.96
N GLY A 66 -8.86 -13.90 2.49
CA GLY A 66 -8.44 -15.28 2.25
C GLY A 66 -9.00 -16.23 3.31
N SER A 67 -8.67 -17.50 3.18
CA SER A 67 -9.09 -18.56 4.11
C SER A 67 -7.91 -19.48 4.41
N PRO A 68 -7.81 -20.06 5.63
CA PRO A 68 -6.80 -21.08 5.94
C PRO A 68 -6.91 -22.31 5.03
N ASP A 69 -8.12 -22.61 4.55
CA ASP A 69 -8.40 -23.75 3.67
C ASP A 69 -8.00 -23.48 2.20
N GLN A 70 -7.64 -22.24 1.87
CA GLN A 70 -7.26 -21.80 0.52
C GLN A 70 -5.95 -20.98 0.56
N PRO A 71 -4.80 -21.64 0.77
CA PRO A 71 -3.53 -20.97 1.00
C PRO A 71 -3.08 -20.11 -0.19
N GLU A 72 -3.41 -20.50 -1.42
CA GLU A 72 -3.11 -19.72 -2.63
C GLU A 72 -3.84 -18.38 -2.63
N GLU A 73 -5.11 -18.35 -2.19
CA GLU A 73 -5.88 -17.11 -2.12
C GLU A 73 -5.30 -16.17 -1.07
N ALA A 74 -4.99 -16.71 0.12
CA ALA A 74 -4.38 -15.93 1.20
C ALA A 74 -3.03 -15.34 0.78
N ALA A 75 -2.17 -16.11 0.11
CA ALA A 75 -0.90 -15.62 -0.42
C ALA A 75 -1.08 -14.44 -1.39
N LEU A 76 -2.09 -14.50 -2.28
CA LEU A 76 -2.38 -13.41 -3.21
C LEU A 76 -2.87 -12.13 -2.51
N TYR A 77 -3.52 -12.23 -1.35
CA TYR A 77 -3.85 -11.08 -0.52
C TYR A 77 -2.63 -10.53 0.23
N LEU A 78 -1.70 -11.38 0.67
CA LEU A 78 -0.43 -10.94 1.25
C LEU A 78 0.41 -10.18 0.21
N ASP A 79 0.51 -10.67 -1.03
CA ASP A 79 1.18 -9.94 -2.12
C ASP A 79 0.51 -8.58 -2.38
N ALA A 80 -0.82 -8.52 -2.31
CA ALA A 80 -1.56 -7.27 -2.45
C ALA A 80 -1.28 -6.29 -1.30
N LEU A 81 -1.21 -6.79 -0.07
CA LEU A 81 -0.81 -6.00 1.10
C LEU A 81 0.60 -5.42 0.93
N GLU A 82 1.56 -6.25 0.51
CA GLU A 82 2.94 -5.82 0.28
C GLU A 82 3.02 -4.72 -0.79
N ARG A 83 2.31 -4.89 -1.91
CA ARG A 83 2.22 -3.83 -2.94
C ARG A 83 1.60 -2.54 -2.40
N LEU A 84 0.59 -2.62 -1.53
CA LEU A 84 -0.02 -1.44 -0.90
C LEU A 84 0.95 -0.75 0.08
N CYS A 85 1.77 -1.53 0.79
CA CYS A 85 2.86 -1.02 1.63
C CYS A 85 3.93 -0.31 0.79
N HIS A 86 4.42 -0.94 -0.28
CA HIS A 86 5.40 -0.33 -1.20
C HIS A 86 4.87 0.96 -1.85
N ARG A 87 3.56 1.06 -2.11
CA ARG A 87 2.92 2.28 -2.64
C ARG A 87 2.68 3.37 -1.58
N GLY A 88 2.99 3.10 -0.31
CA GLY A 88 2.75 4.01 0.81
C GLY A 88 1.27 4.25 1.09
N LEU A 89 0.39 3.31 0.72
CA LEU A 89 -1.04 3.37 1.02
C LEU A 89 -1.35 2.69 2.36
N ILE A 90 -0.57 1.68 2.71
CA ILE A 90 -0.54 1.04 4.02
C ILE A 90 0.88 1.22 4.58
N ARG A 91 0.99 1.32 5.90
CA ARG A 91 2.26 1.29 6.62
C ARG A 91 2.26 0.16 7.62
N HIS A 92 3.41 -0.48 7.76
CA HIS A 92 3.68 -1.37 8.90
C HIS A 92 3.89 -0.52 10.15
N ILE A 93 3.29 -0.92 11.27
CA ILE A 93 3.41 -0.22 12.55
C ILE A 93 4.36 -0.98 13.47
N GLN A 94 3.96 -2.19 13.87
CA GLN A 94 4.74 -3.05 14.76
C GLN A 94 4.21 -4.48 14.76
N GLY A 95 5.12 -5.47 14.78
CA GLY A 95 4.76 -6.89 14.79
C GLY A 95 3.88 -7.22 13.60
N ASN A 96 2.67 -7.71 13.86
CA ASN A 96 1.72 -8.09 12.83
C ASN A 96 0.71 -6.96 12.47
N HIS A 97 0.91 -5.74 12.98
CA HIS A 97 -0.04 -4.64 12.81
C HIS A 97 0.34 -3.72 11.64
N PHE A 98 -0.67 -3.38 10.85
CA PHE A 98 -0.57 -2.46 9.72
C PHE A 98 -1.68 -1.41 9.80
N GLN A 99 -1.46 -0.26 9.16
CA GLN A 99 -2.44 0.82 9.15
C GLN A 99 -2.46 1.55 7.81
N LEU A 100 -3.62 2.01 7.38
CA LEU A 100 -3.75 2.95 6.28
C LEU A 100 -2.96 4.23 6.58
N THR A 101 -2.24 4.72 5.57
CA THR A 101 -1.68 6.08 5.61
C THR A 101 -2.79 7.09 5.28
N GLY A 102 -2.55 8.39 5.51
CA GLY A 102 -3.50 9.43 5.11
C GLY A 102 -3.89 9.33 3.62
N ARG A 103 -2.93 9.00 2.74
CA ARG A 103 -3.19 8.73 1.31
C ARG A 103 -4.06 7.49 1.12
N GLY A 104 -3.79 6.42 1.86
CA GLY A 104 -4.60 5.21 1.90
C GLY A 104 -6.07 5.45 2.25
N TYR A 105 -6.34 6.22 3.32
CA TYR A 105 -7.70 6.56 3.73
C TYR A 105 -8.47 7.36 2.66
N LEU A 106 -7.83 8.36 2.06
CA LEU A 106 -8.46 9.17 1.02
C LEU A 106 -8.84 8.31 -0.20
N LEU A 107 -7.95 7.40 -0.61
CA LEU A 107 -8.19 6.49 -1.71
C LEU A 107 -9.29 5.47 -1.38
N ALA A 108 -9.25 4.86 -0.19
CA ALA A 108 -10.29 3.96 0.30
C ALA A 108 -11.68 4.64 0.30
N LYS A 109 -11.75 5.90 0.76
CA LYS A 109 -12.98 6.71 0.74
C LYS A 109 -13.50 6.95 -0.68
N GLN A 110 -12.62 7.24 -1.64
CA GLN A 110 -13.01 7.41 -3.04
C GLN A 110 -13.51 6.10 -3.66
N LEU A 111 -12.87 4.97 -3.36
CA LEU A 111 -13.27 3.65 -3.84
C LEU A 111 -14.66 3.26 -3.31
N ARG A 112 -14.91 3.46 -2.00
CA ARG A 112 -16.23 3.18 -1.38
C ARG A 112 -17.37 3.94 -2.08
N ARG A 113 -17.17 5.21 -2.40
CA ARG A 113 -18.17 6.06 -3.09
C ARG A 113 -18.48 5.64 -4.53
N ARG A 114 -17.61 4.87 -5.18
CA ARG A 114 -17.83 4.37 -6.54
C ARG A 114 -18.49 2.99 -6.57
N THR A 115 -18.54 2.32 -5.41
CA THR A 115 -19.01 0.93 -5.28
C THR A 115 -20.34 0.83 -4.53
N GLY A 116 -20.83 1.94 -3.97
CA GLY A 116 -22.18 2.08 -3.44
C GLY A 116 -23.01 2.93 -4.39
#